data_AF-A0A2D5IDS5-F1
#
_entry.id   AF-A0A2D5IDS5-F1
#
_cell.length_a   1.000
_cell.length_b   1.000
_cell.length_c   1.000
_cell.angle_alpha   90.00
_cell.angle_beta   90.00
_cell.angle_gamma   90.00
#
_symmetry.space_group_name_H-M   'P 1'
#
loop_
_entity.id
_entity.type
_entity.pdbx_description
1 polymer ?
#
loop_
_entity_poly.entity_id
_entity_poly.type
_entity_poly.pdbx_seq_one_letter_code
_entity_poly.pdbx_strand_id
1 'polypeptide(L)'
;MITSKHFIVSTGCLVLAGYFSTALTQEFAVGEPLGANNQSGDFVEMSSNVTVYGSFHFTESCTFDPDRNLILAMNRGNDGGSDDGFVSLINPDGSVHTSKWIGASRDGLELRDPIGSSIAGNVLFTADNGSREVRAFNLDTGAPISAIAIPGEGFINGIAGRDDGASYLSDTTQGIIYEISSDGSVSIFAEGMPLNRPNGVALDNDGNIIVVNIGDSAVITYNQDGQVIKQEAAVEGGNDGVVVLSNGTKYVSSVRFGSVSRIDRQGNAQIIARGIPSAASMCYDSRQNQLVIPMNPNNSLAFIRL
;
A
#
# COMPACT_ATOMS: atom_id res chain seq x y z
N MET A 1 -98.18 23.11 -29.56
CA MET A 1 -97.39 21.86 -29.67
C MET A 1 -95.92 22.20 -29.43
N ILE A 2 -95.38 21.89 -28.26
CA ILE A 2 -93.94 21.94 -27.98
C ILE A 2 -93.61 20.65 -27.22
N THR A 3 -92.90 19.74 -27.88
CA THR A 3 -92.51 18.44 -27.34
C THR A 3 -91.25 18.58 -26.47
N SER A 4 -91.41 18.41 -25.16
CA SER A 4 -90.29 18.45 -24.21
C SER A 4 -89.43 17.18 -24.33
N LYS A 5 -88.17 17.35 -24.76
CA LYS A 5 -87.18 16.27 -24.82
C LYS A 5 -86.74 15.90 -23.40
N HIS A 6 -86.93 14.64 -23.02
CA HIS A 6 -86.37 14.12 -21.76
C HIS A 6 -84.87 13.86 -21.94
N PHE A 7 -84.04 14.50 -21.13
CA PHE A 7 -82.62 14.20 -21.02
C PHE A 7 -82.41 13.02 -20.07
N ILE A 8 -81.71 11.98 -20.54
CA ILE A 8 -81.18 10.92 -19.67
C ILE A 8 -79.82 11.39 -19.17
N VAL A 9 -79.71 11.63 -17.86
CA VAL A 9 -78.42 11.90 -17.21
C VAL A 9 -77.80 10.56 -16.81
N SER A 10 -76.70 10.20 -17.48
CA SER A 10 -75.87 9.06 -17.09
C SER A 10 -74.90 9.50 -16.00
N THR A 11 -75.05 8.96 -14.79
CA THR A 11 -74.13 9.22 -13.68
C THR A 11 -72.88 8.36 -13.82
N GLY A 12 -71.91 8.83 -14.62
CA GLY A 12 -70.59 8.22 -14.71
C GLY A 12 -69.80 8.39 -13.40
N CYS A 13 -69.61 7.31 -12.64
CA CYS A 13 -68.79 7.33 -11.43
C CYS A 13 -67.30 7.30 -11.80
N LEU A 14 -66.62 8.45 -11.71
CA LEU A 14 -65.20 8.56 -11.98
C LEU A 14 -64.41 8.11 -10.73
N VAL A 15 -63.84 6.91 -10.75
CA VAL A 15 -62.94 6.44 -9.68
C VAL A 15 -61.54 7.02 -9.92
N LEU A 16 -61.20 8.08 -9.19
CA LEU A 16 -59.82 8.57 -9.08
C LEU A 16 -59.01 7.57 -8.23
N ALA A 17 -58.33 6.65 -8.89
CA ALA A 17 -57.31 5.81 -8.27
C ALA A 17 -56.08 6.69 -7.92
N GLY A 18 -56.00 7.10 -6.66
CA GLY A 18 -54.83 7.81 -6.15
C GLY A 18 -53.60 6.90 -6.13
N TYR A 19 -52.59 7.21 -6.94
CA TYR A 19 -51.28 6.58 -6.85
C TYR A 19 -50.58 7.06 -5.57
N PHE A 20 -50.82 6.35 -4.46
CA PHE A 20 -49.98 6.45 -3.28
C PHE A 20 -48.67 5.72 -3.54
N SER A 21 -47.66 6.43 -4.03
CA SER A 21 -46.27 5.98 -3.95
C SER A 21 -45.91 5.87 -2.47
N THR A 22 -45.91 4.65 -1.94
CA THR A 22 -45.29 4.35 -0.65
C THR A 22 -43.79 4.55 -0.81
N ALA A 23 -43.31 5.74 -0.41
CA ALA A 23 -41.89 5.95 -0.21
C ALA A 23 -41.42 4.97 0.88
N LEU A 24 -40.72 3.92 0.49
CA LEU A 24 -40.02 3.06 1.41
C LEU A 24 -38.95 3.91 2.09
N THR A 25 -39.17 4.26 3.36
CA THR A 25 -38.15 4.88 4.20
C THR A 25 -37.03 3.88 4.36
N GLN A 26 -35.93 4.06 3.64
CA GLN A 26 -34.72 3.30 3.86
C GLN A 26 -34.23 3.60 5.29
N GLU A 27 -34.13 2.57 6.12
CA GLU A 27 -33.54 2.74 7.44
C GLU A 27 -32.06 3.11 7.28
N PHE A 28 -31.67 4.24 7.88
CA PHE A 28 -30.28 4.66 7.92
C PHE A 28 -29.56 3.86 9.02
N ALA A 29 -28.91 2.78 8.61
CA ALA A 29 -27.88 2.15 9.45
C ALA A 29 -26.64 3.05 9.50
N VAL A 30 -26.06 3.21 10.68
CA VAL A 30 -24.69 3.75 10.80
C VAL A 30 -23.74 2.66 10.32
N GLY A 31 -22.66 3.04 9.63
CA GLY A 31 -21.60 2.09 9.28
C GLY A 31 -20.93 1.53 10.54
N GLU A 32 -20.44 0.29 10.46
CA GLU A 32 -19.60 -0.31 11.49
C GLU A 32 -18.34 0.54 11.74
N PRO A 33 -17.69 0.42 12.92
CA PRO A 33 -16.35 0.95 13.14
C PRO A 33 -15.38 0.51 12.05
N LEU A 34 -14.36 1.31 11.77
CA LEU A 34 -13.33 0.94 10.81
C LEU A 34 -12.58 -0.29 11.34
N GLY A 35 -12.40 -1.31 10.50
CA GLY A 35 -11.89 -2.61 10.94
C GLY A 35 -11.53 -3.54 9.78
N ALA A 36 -10.96 -4.70 10.10
CA ALA A 36 -10.59 -5.73 9.15
C ALA A 36 -10.88 -7.12 9.74
N ASN A 37 -11.02 -8.15 8.89
CA ASN A 37 -11.13 -9.53 9.35
C ASN A 37 -9.73 -10.07 9.65
N ASN A 38 -9.55 -10.68 10.83
CA ASN A 38 -8.30 -11.35 11.20
C ASN A 38 -8.09 -12.66 10.42
N GLN A 39 -6.97 -13.36 10.65
CA GLN A 39 -6.67 -14.64 10.00
C GLN A 39 -7.67 -15.76 10.34
N SER A 40 -8.38 -15.67 11.46
CA SER A 40 -9.47 -16.60 11.83
C SER A 40 -10.81 -16.29 11.14
N GLY A 41 -10.92 -15.14 10.46
CA GLY A 41 -12.14 -14.68 9.80
C GLY A 41 -13.06 -13.83 10.69
N ASP A 42 -12.67 -13.52 11.93
CA ASP A 42 -13.43 -12.65 12.82
C ASP A 42 -13.19 -11.18 12.47
N PHE A 43 -14.25 -10.37 12.48
CA PHE A 43 -14.13 -8.92 12.36
C PHE A 43 -13.45 -8.33 13.59
N VAL A 44 -12.44 -7.49 13.36
CA VAL A 44 -11.66 -6.79 14.39
C VAL A 44 -11.69 -5.30 14.11
N GLU A 45 -12.25 -4.55 15.06
CA GLU A 45 -12.19 -3.08 15.09
C GLU A 45 -10.73 -2.59 15.13
N MET A 46 -10.47 -1.48 14.45
CA MET A 46 -9.18 -0.81 14.42
C MET A 46 -8.68 -0.49 15.84
N SER A 47 -7.39 -0.75 16.08
CA SER A 47 -6.79 -0.53 17.40
C SER A 47 -6.74 0.96 17.75
N SER A 48 -7.02 1.30 19.01
CA SER A 48 -7.14 2.69 19.49
C SER A 48 -5.83 3.49 19.49
N ASN A 49 -4.69 2.86 19.19
CA ASN A 49 -3.40 3.51 18.94
C ASN A 49 -3.16 3.87 17.46
N VAL A 50 -4.10 3.54 16.56
CA VAL A 50 -4.05 3.90 15.14
C VAL A 50 -4.79 5.22 14.92
N THR A 51 -4.16 6.14 14.20
CA THR A 51 -4.83 7.37 13.69
C THR A 51 -4.81 7.34 12.17
N VAL A 52 -5.90 7.71 11.51
CA VAL A 52 -6.03 7.63 10.04
C VAL A 52 -6.20 9.01 9.43
N TYR A 53 -5.44 9.29 8.37
CA TYR A 53 -5.54 10.52 7.58
C TYR A 53 -5.79 10.18 6.10
N GLY A 54 -6.74 10.89 5.47
CA GLY A 54 -7.09 10.72 4.05
C GLY A 54 -6.36 11.69 3.12
N SER A 55 -6.89 11.84 1.90
CA SER A 55 -6.35 12.66 0.78
C SER A 55 -5.30 11.96 -0.11
N PHE A 56 -5.35 10.64 -0.19
CA PHE A 56 -4.48 9.82 -1.04
C PHE A 56 -5.22 9.23 -2.23
N HIS A 57 -4.51 8.55 -3.13
CA HIS A 57 -5.12 7.74 -4.20
C HIS A 57 -4.42 6.40 -4.29
N PHE A 58 -5.10 5.34 -3.85
CA PHE A 58 -4.63 3.95 -3.84
C PHE A 58 -3.13 3.84 -3.55
N THR A 59 -2.73 4.28 -2.36
CA THR A 59 -1.32 4.22 -1.96
C THR A 59 -0.98 2.80 -1.54
N GLU A 60 0.06 2.20 -2.13
CA GLU A 60 0.58 0.87 -1.77
C GLU A 60 1.81 0.97 -0.84
N SER A 61 2.68 1.96 -1.08
CA SER A 61 3.93 2.13 -0.34
C SER A 61 4.15 3.55 0.16
N CYS A 62 4.89 3.67 1.26
CA CYS A 62 5.52 4.90 1.67
C CYS A 62 6.99 4.67 2.02
N THR A 63 7.75 5.76 2.05
CA THR A 63 9.10 5.82 2.61
C THR A 63 9.26 7.14 3.39
N PHE A 64 10.25 7.23 4.28
CA PHE A 64 10.43 8.40 5.16
C PHE A 64 11.77 9.07 4.91
N ASP A 65 11.73 10.37 4.66
CA ASP A 65 12.90 11.25 4.56
C ASP A 65 13.15 11.89 5.95
N PRO A 66 14.18 11.44 6.69
CA PRO A 66 14.46 11.96 8.02
C PRO A 66 15.07 13.36 7.99
N ASP A 67 15.76 13.76 6.92
CA ASP A 67 16.40 15.07 6.83
C ASP A 67 15.34 16.17 6.66
N ARG A 68 14.35 15.91 5.78
CA ARG A 68 13.19 16.78 5.56
C ARG A 68 12.09 16.62 6.59
N ASN A 69 12.08 15.51 7.33
CA ASN A 69 11.00 15.13 8.24
C ASN A 69 9.66 15.01 7.49
N LEU A 70 9.68 14.31 6.34
CA LEU A 70 8.55 14.12 5.43
C LEU A 70 8.35 12.63 5.08
N ILE A 71 7.09 12.24 4.95
CA ILE A 71 6.69 10.93 4.45
C ILE A 71 6.39 11.08 2.95
N LEU A 72 6.98 10.20 2.15
CA LEU A 72 6.76 10.10 0.71
C LEU A 72 5.78 8.95 0.47
N ALA A 73 4.61 9.24 -0.09
CA ALA A 73 3.56 8.24 -0.36
C ALA A 73 3.44 7.97 -1.87
N MET A 74 3.50 6.71 -2.27
CA MET A 74 3.38 6.25 -3.65
C MET A 74 1.92 6.00 -4.03
N ASN A 75 1.32 6.87 -4.85
CA ASN A 75 -0.06 6.76 -5.31
C ASN A 75 -0.07 6.11 -6.70
N ARG A 76 -0.83 5.03 -6.84
CA ARG A 76 -0.98 4.29 -8.10
C ARG A 76 -1.65 5.11 -9.21
N GLY A 77 -1.54 4.62 -10.44
CA GLY A 77 -2.35 5.09 -11.57
C GLY A 77 -3.73 4.44 -11.59
N ASN A 78 -4.68 5.00 -12.35
CA ASN A 78 -6.06 4.50 -12.34
C ASN A 78 -6.24 3.14 -13.06
N ASP A 79 -5.40 2.85 -14.05
CA ASP A 79 -5.51 1.66 -14.91
C ASP A 79 -4.18 0.91 -15.12
N GLY A 80 -3.09 1.35 -14.48
CA GLY A 80 -1.73 0.82 -14.62
C GLY A 80 -1.05 1.09 -15.97
N GLY A 81 -1.78 1.58 -16.98
CA GLY A 81 -1.26 1.90 -18.30
C GLY A 81 -1.09 3.40 -18.55
N SER A 82 -1.82 4.23 -17.82
CA SER A 82 -1.79 5.69 -17.90
C SER A 82 -0.60 6.29 -17.14
N ASP A 83 -0.14 7.47 -17.58
CA ASP A 83 0.89 8.27 -16.90
C ASP A 83 0.24 9.17 -15.83
N ASP A 84 -0.38 8.52 -14.84
CA ASP A 84 -1.21 9.19 -13.82
C ASP A 84 -0.92 8.75 -12.37
N GLY A 85 0.12 7.95 -12.13
CA GLY A 85 0.69 7.68 -10.81
C GLY A 85 1.53 8.86 -10.30
N PHE A 86 1.61 9.03 -8.97
CA PHE A 86 2.30 10.18 -8.37
C PHE A 86 2.81 9.97 -6.95
N VAL A 87 3.82 10.75 -6.55
CA VAL A 87 4.34 10.81 -5.18
C VAL A 87 3.77 12.02 -4.44
N SER A 88 3.18 11.79 -3.27
CA SER A 88 2.80 12.84 -2.31
C SER A 88 3.88 13.06 -1.25
N LEU A 89 4.04 14.29 -0.79
CA LEU A 89 4.79 14.64 0.41
C LEU A 89 3.80 14.93 1.56
N ILE A 90 4.00 14.28 2.70
CA ILE A 90 3.09 14.32 3.85
C ILE A 90 3.88 14.66 5.11
N ASN A 91 3.32 15.52 5.95
CA ASN A 91 3.88 15.85 7.25
C ASN A 91 3.61 14.70 8.25
N PRO A 92 4.50 14.47 9.23
CA PRO A 92 4.30 13.45 10.28
C PRO A 92 3.09 13.60 11.19
N ASP A 93 2.36 14.71 11.12
CA ASP A 93 1.06 14.89 11.76
C ASP A 93 -0.13 14.47 10.87
N GLY A 94 0.15 13.86 9.71
CA GLY A 94 -0.83 13.42 8.72
C GLY A 94 -1.34 14.50 7.77
N SER A 95 -0.93 15.77 7.94
CA SER A 95 -1.32 16.83 7.02
C SER A 95 -0.54 16.75 5.69
N VAL A 96 -1.22 17.02 4.57
CA VAL A 96 -0.59 17.00 3.25
C VAL A 96 0.33 18.21 3.07
N HIS A 97 1.62 17.98 2.80
CA HIS A 97 2.57 19.02 2.45
C HIS A 97 2.51 19.35 0.94
N THR A 98 2.55 18.33 0.09
CA THR A 98 2.45 18.47 -1.37
C THR A 98 1.72 17.27 -1.95
N SER A 99 0.53 17.47 -2.52
CA SER A 99 -0.30 16.37 -3.02
C SER A 99 0.27 15.66 -4.24
N LYS A 100 0.94 16.39 -5.14
CA LYS A 100 1.64 15.85 -6.30
C LYS A 100 3.02 16.51 -6.42
N TRP A 101 4.06 15.78 -6.08
CA TRP A 101 5.45 16.23 -6.17
C TRP A 101 6.17 15.65 -7.39
N ILE A 102 6.08 14.33 -7.58
CA ILE A 102 6.56 13.59 -8.76
C ILE A 102 5.34 12.94 -9.43
N GLY A 103 5.30 12.89 -10.76
CA GLY A 103 4.26 12.16 -11.52
C GLY A 103 2.92 12.87 -11.64
N ALA A 104 2.00 12.24 -12.38
CA ALA A 104 0.65 12.72 -12.73
C ALA A 104 0.57 14.20 -13.12
N SER A 105 1.57 14.59 -13.93
CA SER A 105 1.91 15.86 -14.59
C SER A 105 2.26 17.09 -13.72
N ARG A 106 3.50 17.59 -13.93
CA ARG A 106 3.96 18.97 -13.63
C ARG A 106 5.13 19.53 -14.49
N ASP A 107 5.70 18.95 -15.55
CA ASP A 107 5.31 17.95 -16.55
C ASP A 107 6.56 17.23 -17.12
N GLY A 108 6.40 16.17 -17.93
CA GLY A 108 7.52 15.51 -18.64
C GLY A 108 8.23 14.37 -17.89
N LEU A 109 7.66 13.92 -16.78
CA LEU A 109 8.15 12.80 -15.96
C LEU A 109 7.09 11.71 -15.98
N GLU A 110 7.43 10.56 -16.56
CA GLU A 110 6.54 9.39 -16.63
C GLU A 110 6.56 8.63 -15.30
N LEU A 111 5.38 8.31 -14.76
CA LEU A 111 5.17 7.48 -13.58
C LEU A 111 3.76 6.87 -13.64
N ARG A 112 3.66 5.56 -13.88
CA ARG A 112 2.37 4.89 -14.12
C ARG A 112 1.79 4.31 -12.85
N ASP A 113 2.50 3.39 -12.21
CA ASP A 113 1.97 2.58 -11.12
C ASP A 113 3.00 2.31 -10.01
N PRO A 114 3.42 3.34 -9.26
CA PRO A 114 4.42 3.18 -8.19
C PRO A 114 3.81 2.43 -7.02
N ILE A 115 4.32 1.23 -6.72
CA ILE A 115 3.77 0.37 -5.65
C ILE A 115 4.76 -0.03 -4.56
N GLY A 116 6.06 -0.02 -4.83
CA GLY A 116 7.12 -0.16 -3.81
C GLY A 116 8.03 1.06 -3.83
N SER A 117 8.58 1.45 -2.68
CA SER A 117 9.55 2.56 -2.60
C SER A 117 10.61 2.38 -1.52
N SER A 118 11.80 2.93 -1.75
CA SER A 118 12.86 3.07 -0.74
C SER A 118 13.73 4.30 -1.02
N ILE A 119 14.38 4.80 0.03
CA ILE A 119 15.42 5.84 -0.06
C ILE A 119 16.77 5.17 0.24
N ALA A 120 17.77 5.46 -0.58
CA ALA A 120 19.17 5.20 -0.28
C ALA A 120 20.03 6.37 -0.80
N GLY A 121 20.98 6.83 0.00
CA GLY A 121 21.66 8.11 -0.21
C GLY A 121 20.67 9.27 -0.48
N ASN A 122 20.88 10.00 -1.57
CA ASN A 122 20.00 11.08 -2.07
C ASN A 122 19.13 10.61 -3.26
N VAL A 123 18.71 9.35 -3.25
CA VAL A 123 17.91 8.72 -4.31
C VAL A 123 16.64 8.10 -3.73
N LEU A 124 15.51 8.45 -4.32
CA LEU A 124 14.24 7.75 -4.17
C LEU A 124 14.15 6.70 -5.28
N PHE A 125 14.06 5.43 -4.91
CA PHE A 125 13.74 4.33 -5.81
C PHE A 125 12.25 3.99 -5.69
N THR A 126 11.61 3.67 -6.81
CA THR A 126 10.27 3.08 -6.82
C THR A 126 10.14 1.97 -7.86
N ALA A 127 9.42 0.91 -7.50
CA ALA A 127 8.93 -0.07 -8.46
C ALA A 127 7.67 0.50 -9.12
N ASP A 128 7.79 0.93 -10.38
CA ASP A 128 6.65 1.28 -11.22
C ASP A 128 6.20 0.01 -11.93
N ASN A 129 5.16 -0.64 -11.40
CA ASN A 129 4.66 -1.90 -11.93
C ASN A 129 3.91 -1.73 -13.26
N GLY A 130 3.53 -0.49 -13.62
CA GLY A 130 2.73 -0.16 -14.80
C GLY A 130 3.56 -0.02 -16.06
N SER A 131 4.74 0.61 -15.94
CA SER A 131 5.79 0.49 -16.98
C SER A 131 6.68 -0.74 -16.78
N ARG A 132 6.60 -1.38 -15.60
CA ARG A 132 7.42 -2.52 -15.15
C ARG A 132 8.92 -2.18 -15.11
N GLU A 133 9.20 -1.02 -14.56
CA GLU A 133 10.54 -0.45 -14.41
C GLU A 133 10.83 -0.13 -12.94
N VAL A 134 12.10 -0.20 -12.54
CA VAL A 134 12.56 0.54 -11.36
C VAL A 134 12.93 1.95 -11.80
N ARG A 135 12.19 2.93 -11.30
CA ARG A 135 12.47 4.36 -11.52
C ARG A 135 13.27 4.91 -10.34
N ALA A 136 14.30 5.68 -10.63
CA ALA A 136 15.09 6.41 -9.65
C ALA A 136 14.93 7.92 -9.84
N PHE A 137 14.73 8.63 -8.73
CA PHE A 137 14.62 10.09 -8.70
C PHE A 137 15.62 10.67 -7.72
N ASN A 138 16.18 11.84 -8.04
CA ASN A 138 16.94 12.61 -7.06
C ASN A 138 15.98 13.03 -5.95
N LEU A 139 16.20 12.53 -4.73
CA LEU A 139 15.32 12.80 -3.59
C LEU A 139 15.20 14.31 -3.35
N ASP A 140 16.28 15.06 -3.60
CA ASP A 140 16.27 16.50 -3.40
C ASP A 140 15.28 17.26 -4.30
N THR A 141 15.23 16.95 -5.59
CA THR A 141 14.52 17.76 -6.59
C THR A 141 13.30 17.07 -7.21
N GLY A 142 13.19 15.75 -7.06
CA GLY A 142 12.24 14.91 -7.80
C GLY A 142 12.63 14.69 -9.27
N ALA A 143 13.80 15.18 -9.72
CA ALA A 143 14.26 15.00 -11.08
C ALA A 143 14.57 13.51 -11.36
N PRO A 144 14.23 12.97 -12.54
CA PRO A 144 14.51 11.58 -12.89
C PRO A 144 16.01 11.35 -13.07
N ILE A 145 16.50 10.23 -12.54
CA ILE A 145 17.88 9.75 -12.67
C ILE A 145 17.93 8.61 -13.70
N SER A 146 17.08 7.60 -13.55
CA SER A 146 17.05 6.42 -14.42
C SER A 146 15.68 5.74 -14.41
N ALA A 147 15.43 4.92 -15.44
CA ALA A 147 14.38 3.93 -15.50
C ALA A 147 15.02 2.62 -15.99
N ILE A 148 14.91 1.55 -15.20
CA ILE A 148 15.54 0.26 -15.46
C ILE A 148 14.42 -0.76 -15.72
N ALA A 149 14.31 -1.22 -16.96
CA ALA A 149 13.32 -2.23 -17.35
C ALA A 149 13.63 -3.59 -16.70
N ILE A 150 12.65 -4.18 -16.03
CA ILE A 150 12.78 -5.48 -15.37
C ILE A 150 12.35 -6.59 -16.33
N PRO A 151 13.11 -7.68 -16.52
CA PRO A 151 12.75 -8.73 -17.47
C PRO A 151 11.55 -9.58 -17.01
N GLY A 152 10.88 -10.23 -17.97
CA GLY A 152 9.84 -11.24 -17.75
C GLY A 152 8.40 -10.71 -17.85
N GLU A 153 7.43 -11.48 -17.36
CA GLU A 153 6.01 -11.14 -17.24
C GLU A 153 5.55 -11.48 -15.81
N GLY A 154 5.31 -10.47 -14.98
CA GLY A 154 5.08 -10.62 -13.54
C GLY A 154 4.70 -9.32 -12.84
N PHE A 155 4.83 -9.26 -11.51
CA PHE A 155 4.33 -8.17 -10.66
C PHE A 155 5.44 -7.72 -9.71
N ILE A 156 6.12 -6.63 -10.08
CA ILE A 156 7.24 -6.09 -9.31
C ILE A 156 6.71 -5.25 -8.15
N ASN A 157 7.16 -5.49 -6.92
CA ASN A 157 6.58 -4.84 -5.74
C ASN A 157 7.63 -4.24 -4.78
N GLY A 158 7.94 -4.89 -3.66
CA GLY A 158 8.85 -4.36 -2.65
C GLY A 158 10.26 -4.14 -3.20
N ILE A 159 10.85 -2.98 -2.88
CA ILE A 159 12.20 -2.59 -3.30
C ILE A 159 13.01 -2.03 -2.13
N ALA A 160 14.26 -2.47 -2.02
CA ALA A 160 15.23 -1.95 -1.06
C ALA A 160 16.53 -1.51 -1.76
N GLY A 161 16.78 -0.20 -1.79
CA GLY A 161 18.02 0.38 -2.31
C GLY A 161 19.20 0.29 -1.33
N ARG A 162 20.42 0.39 -1.89
CA ARG A 162 21.71 0.50 -1.21
C ARG A 162 22.37 1.84 -1.55
N ASP A 163 23.18 2.37 -0.64
CA ASP A 163 23.88 3.65 -0.85
C ASP A 163 24.92 3.63 -2.00
N ASP A 164 25.33 2.44 -2.44
CA ASP A 164 26.17 2.24 -3.62
C ASP A 164 25.40 2.27 -4.96
N GLY A 165 24.07 2.42 -4.91
CA GLY A 165 23.17 2.48 -6.06
C GLY A 165 22.61 1.13 -6.53
N ALA A 166 23.00 0.02 -5.91
CA ALA A 166 22.33 -1.26 -6.15
C ALA A 166 20.97 -1.34 -5.43
N SER A 167 20.10 -2.26 -5.83
CA SER A 167 18.82 -2.51 -5.15
C SER A 167 18.34 -3.95 -5.28
N TYR A 168 17.51 -4.39 -4.33
CA TYR A 168 16.82 -5.68 -4.38
C TYR A 168 15.32 -5.46 -4.57
N LEU A 169 14.70 -6.22 -5.48
CA LEU A 169 13.32 -6.05 -5.93
C LEU A 169 12.59 -7.39 -5.94
N SER A 170 11.40 -7.47 -5.33
CA SER A 170 10.56 -8.67 -5.44
C SER A 170 9.73 -8.69 -6.73
N ASP A 171 9.58 -9.87 -7.34
CA ASP A 171 8.44 -10.19 -8.21
C ASP A 171 7.51 -11.19 -7.51
N THR A 172 6.36 -10.69 -7.07
CA THR A 172 5.41 -11.42 -6.22
C THR A 172 4.71 -12.57 -6.94
N THR A 173 4.58 -12.49 -8.26
CA THR A 173 3.95 -13.55 -9.06
C THR A 173 4.94 -14.62 -9.50
N GLN A 174 6.18 -14.22 -9.81
CA GLN A 174 7.22 -15.12 -10.29
C GLN A 174 7.92 -15.89 -9.16
N GLY A 175 7.86 -15.40 -7.91
CA GLY A 175 8.55 -16.04 -6.79
C GLY A 175 10.05 -15.74 -6.76
N ILE A 176 10.43 -14.54 -7.21
CA ILE A 176 11.82 -14.12 -7.46
C ILE A 176 12.14 -12.86 -6.64
N ILE A 177 13.37 -12.77 -6.15
CA ILE A 177 14.05 -11.52 -5.81
C ILE A 177 15.08 -11.25 -6.90
N TYR A 178 15.00 -10.09 -7.54
CA TYR A 178 16.02 -9.57 -8.43
C TYR A 178 17.05 -8.76 -7.63
N GLU A 179 18.31 -8.81 -8.05
CA GLU A 179 19.31 -7.79 -7.75
C GLU A 179 19.47 -6.90 -8.99
N ILE A 180 19.57 -5.60 -8.75
CA ILE A 180 19.83 -4.58 -9.76
C ILE A 180 21.13 -3.90 -9.33
N SER A 181 22.21 -4.09 -10.09
CA SER A 181 23.51 -3.48 -9.79
C SER A 181 23.49 -1.97 -10.06
N SER A 182 24.48 -1.26 -9.52
CA SER A 182 24.61 0.20 -9.66
C SER A 182 24.89 0.69 -11.09
N ASP A 183 25.21 -0.23 -12.02
CA ASP A 183 25.29 0.04 -13.47
C ASP A 183 23.98 -0.24 -14.23
N GLY A 184 22.94 -0.71 -13.54
CA GLY A 184 21.63 -1.02 -14.08
C GLY A 184 21.46 -2.45 -14.61
N SER A 185 22.45 -3.34 -14.46
CA SER A 185 22.29 -4.76 -14.82
C SER A 185 21.33 -5.47 -13.86
N VAL A 186 20.45 -6.32 -14.39
CA VAL A 186 19.45 -7.05 -13.59
C VAL A 186 19.77 -8.56 -13.58
N SER A 187 19.84 -9.15 -12.39
CA SER A 187 20.10 -10.57 -12.15
C SER A 187 19.08 -11.16 -11.17
N ILE A 188 18.96 -12.49 -11.13
CA ILE A 188 18.19 -13.18 -10.08
C ILE A 188 19.10 -13.33 -8.86
N PHE A 189 18.66 -12.80 -7.72
CA PHE A 189 19.32 -12.93 -6.42
C PHE A 189 18.85 -14.18 -5.67
N ALA A 190 17.54 -14.41 -5.65
CA ALA A 190 16.94 -15.59 -5.04
C ALA A 190 15.66 -16.01 -5.79
N GLU A 191 15.44 -17.31 -5.91
CA GLU A 191 14.22 -17.89 -6.50
C GLU A 191 13.84 -19.20 -5.81
N GLY A 192 12.55 -19.55 -5.84
CA GLY A 192 12.05 -20.79 -5.24
C GLY A 192 12.05 -20.79 -3.71
N MET A 193 11.94 -21.97 -3.10
CA MET A 193 11.80 -22.11 -1.64
C MET A 193 13.00 -21.50 -0.88
N PRO A 194 12.79 -20.73 0.21
CA PRO A 194 11.55 -20.54 0.95
C PRO A 194 10.64 -19.36 0.48
N LEU A 195 10.89 -18.74 -0.67
CA LEU A 195 10.01 -17.70 -1.21
C LEU A 195 8.64 -18.28 -1.55
N ASN A 196 7.59 -17.63 -1.05
CA ASN A 196 6.19 -17.97 -1.31
C ASN A 196 5.43 -16.68 -1.59
N ARG A 197 5.53 -16.25 -2.85
CA ARG A 197 5.09 -14.91 -3.33
C ARG A 197 5.78 -13.80 -2.50
N PRO A 198 7.07 -13.50 -2.77
CA PRO A 198 7.78 -12.45 -2.06
C PRO A 198 7.10 -11.10 -2.29
N ASN A 199 7.05 -10.27 -1.27
CA ASN A 199 6.42 -8.96 -1.33
C ASN A 199 7.37 -7.88 -0.79
N GLY A 200 7.18 -7.35 0.42
CA GLY A 200 8.10 -6.37 0.99
C GLY A 200 9.54 -6.87 1.06
N VAL A 201 10.45 -5.99 0.66
CA VAL A 201 11.90 -6.17 0.74
C VAL A 201 12.48 -5.00 1.56
N ALA A 202 13.38 -5.30 2.48
CA ALA A 202 14.12 -4.31 3.26
C ALA A 202 15.57 -4.79 3.49
N LEU A 203 16.45 -3.89 3.91
CA LEU A 203 17.78 -4.25 4.41
C LEU A 203 17.78 -4.24 5.94
N ASP A 204 18.58 -5.11 6.55
CA ASP A 204 18.98 -4.94 7.96
C ASP A 204 20.27 -4.10 8.08
N ASN A 205 20.66 -3.83 9.33
CA ASN A 205 21.80 -2.96 9.64
C ASN A 205 23.17 -3.57 9.27
N ASP A 206 23.22 -4.86 8.96
CA ASP A 206 24.42 -5.57 8.50
C ASP A 206 24.42 -5.71 6.96
N GLY A 207 23.40 -5.17 6.28
CA GLY A 207 23.23 -5.23 4.82
C GLY A 207 22.68 -6.56 4.32
N ASN A 208 22.06 -7.37 5.18
CA ASN A 208 21.33 -8.57 4.77
C ASN A 208 19.94 -8.20 4.21
N ILE A 209 19.44 -9.01 3.29
CA ILE A 209 18.17 -8.77 2.59
C ILE A 209 17.05 -9.47 3.36
N ILE A 210 16.10 -8.68 3.87
CA ILE A 210 14.87 -9.14 4.51
C ILE A 210 13.76 -9.19 3.47
N VAL A 211 13.10 -10.34 3.37
CA VAL A 211 11.95 -10.56 2.48
C VAL A 211 10.77 -11.05 3.30
N VAL A 212 9.57 -10.54 3.04
CA VAL A 212 8.32 -11.11 3.57
C VAL A 212 7.48 -11.76 2.47
N ASN A 213 6.83 -12.87 2.80
CA ASN A 213 5.95 -13.60 1.88
C ASN A 213 4.49 -13.16 2.02
N ILE A 214 3.80 -12.77 0.94
CA ILE A 214 2.32 -12.59 0.96
C ILE A 214 1.57 -13.93 0.87
N GLY A 215 2.28 -15.03 0.58
CA GLY A 215 1.74 -16.39 0.51
C GLY A 215 1.60 -17.09 1.87
N ASP A 216 2.35 -16.67 2.88
CA ASP A 216 2.31 -17.20 4.25
C ASP A 216 2.66 -16.10 5.28
N SER A 217 3.26 -16.44 6.43
CA SER A 217 3.71 -15.47 7.45
C SER A 217 5.23 -15.34 7.55
N ALA A 218 6.00 -15.98 6.67
CA ALA A 218 7.46 -16.02 6.78
C ALA A 218 8.11 -14.65 6.59
N VAL A 219 9.19 -14.46 7.34
CA VAL A 219 10.11 -13.33 7.26
C VAL A 219 11.51 -13.93 7.11
N ILE A 220 12.08 -13.82 5.91
CA ILE A 220 13.29 -14.54 5.50
C ILE A 220 14.44 -13.53 5.45
N THR A 221 15.60 -13.89 6.03
CA THR A 221 16.83 -13.10 5.96
C THR A 221 17.84 -13.84 5.08
N TYR A 222 18.25 -13.21 3.99
CA TYR A 222 19.32 -13.66 3.10
C TYR A 222 20.59 -12.84 3.38
N ASN A 223 21.75 -13.48 3.46
CA ASN A 223 23.01 -12.75 3.35
C ASN A 223 23.24 -12.27 1.91
N GLN A 224 24.26 -11.45 1.68
CA GLN A 224 24.58 -10.90 0.35
C GLN A 224 25.01 -11.96 -0.68
N ASP A 225 25.31 -13.20 -0.26
CA ASP A 225 25.60 -14.34 -1.13
C ASP A 225 24.32 -15.12 -1.54
N GLY A 226 23.12 -14.61 -1.23
CA GLY A 226 21.85 -15.26 -1.54
C GLY A 226 21.51 -16.46 -0.63
N GLN A 227 22.19 -16.62 0.51
CA GLN A 227 21.97 -17.74 1.44
C GLN A 227 20.99 -17.33 2.55
N VAL A 228 19.99 -18.17 2.81
CA VAL A 228 19.07 -17.97 3.95
C VAL A 228 19.84 -18.19 5.26
N ILE A 229 20.01 -17.12 6.04
CA ILE A 229 20.69 -17.14 7.34
C ILE A 229 19.74 -17.05 8.54
N LYS A 230 18.49 -16.60 8.32
CA LYS A 230 17.43 -16.61 9.34
C LYS A 230 16.06 -16.76 8.69
N GLN A 231 15.14 -17.45 9.37
CA GLN A 231 13.73 -17.45 9.03
C GLN A 231 12.93 -17.25 10.32
N GLU A 232 12.09 -16.22 10.32
CA GLU A 232 11.16 -15.84 11.37
C GLU A 232 9.72 -15.89 10.82
N ALA A 233 8.73 -15.59 11.66
CA ALA A 233 7.34 -15.47 11.23
C ALA A 233 6.67 -14.25 11.86
N ALA A 234 5.83 -13.57 11.09
CA ALA A 234 4.81 -12.67 11.63
C ALA A 234 3.71 -13.49 12.35
N VAL A 235 2.90 -12.84 13.19
CA VAL A 235 1.83 -13.52 13.95
C VAL A 235 0.71 -14.00 13.05
N GLU A 236 0.38 -13.22 12.02
CA GLU A 236 -0.54 -13.58 10.95
C GLU A 236 0.19 -13.59 9.62
N GLY A 237 -0.38 -14.27 8.62
CA GLY A 237 0.17 -14.33 7.27
C GLY A 237 -0.34 -13.22 6.34
N GLY A 238 -0.04 -13.34 5.05
CA GLY A 238 -0.42 -12.33 4.06
C GLY A 238 0.39 -11.06 4.19
N ASN A 239 1.69 -11.22 4.47
CA ASN A 239 2.58 -10.12 4.77
C ASN A 239 2.80 -9.23 3.56
N ASP A 240 2.96 -7.93 3.81
CA ASP A 240 3.16 -6.93 2.77
C ASP A 240 4.41 -6.10 3.02
N GLY A 241 4.32 -5.05 3.85
CA GLY A 241 5.47 -4.24 4.24
C GLY A 241 6.35 -4.89 5.29
N VAL A 242 7.64 -4.54 5.26
CA VAL A 242 8.58 -4.80 6.36
C VAL A 242 9.50 -3.60 6.57
N VAL A 243 9.70 -3.21 7.83
CA VAL A 243 10.75 -2.25 8.23
C VAL A 243 11.63 -2.86 9.31
N VAL A 244 12.92 -2.53 9.27
CA VAL A 244 13.92 -2.97 10.24
C VAL A 244 14.48 -1.75 10.97
N LEU A 245 14.45 -1.78 12.31
CA LEU A 245 14.99 -0.70 13.12
C LEU A 245 16.49 -0.91 13.39
N SER A 246 17.19 0.15 13.79
CA SER A 246 18.61 0.09 14.23
C SER A 246 18.84 -0.89 15.39
N ASN A 247 17.84 -1.07 16.26
CA ASN A 247 17.87 -2.06 17.33
C ASN A 247 17.55 -3.50 16.85
N GLY A 248 17.34 -3.73 15.55
CA GLY A 248 17.07 -5.04 14.93
C GLY A 248 15.65 -5.57 15.14
N THR A 249 14.75 -4.79 15.75
CA THR A 249 13.31 -5.07 15.75
C THR A 249 12.79 -4.95 14.32
N LYS A 250 11.96 -5.90 13.89
CA LYS A 250 11.21 -5.79 12.63
C LYS A 250 9.75 -5.46 12.90
N TYR A 251 9.13 -4.68 12.02
CA TYR A 251 7.68 -4.59 11.96
C TYR A 251 7.21 -5.07 10.59
N VAL A 252 6.12 -5.85 10.57
CA VAL A 252 5.55 -6.49 9.37
C VAL A 252 4.05 -6.28 9.37
N SER A 253 3.51 -5.79 8.26
CA SER A 253 2.07 -5.60 8.07
C SER A 253 1.46 -6.81 7.35
N SER A 254 0.22 -7.13 7.67
CA SER A 254 -0.60 -8.06 6.90
C SER A 254 -1.65 -7.30 6.11
N VAL A 255 -1.49 -7.22 4.79
CA VAL A 255 -2.49 -6.60 3.91
C VAL A 255 -3.78 -7.43 3.83
N ARG A 256 -3.69 -8.74 4.12
CA ARG A 256 -4.84 -9.64 4.15
C ARG A 256 -5.68 -9.52 5.43
N PHE A 257 -5.04 -9.34 6.59
CA PHE A 257 -5.70 -9.45 7.90
C PHE A 257 -5.64 -8.17 8.75
N GLY A 258 -4.95 -7.13 8.26
CA GLY A 258 -4.97 -5.80 8.84
C GLY A 258 -4.23 -5.67 10.17
N SER A 259 -3.26 -6.56 10.43
CA SER A 259 -2.42 -6.54 11.62
C SER A 259 -1.01 -6.04 11.35
N VAL A 260 -0.35 -5.60 12.42
CA VAL A 260 1.06 -5.20 12.44
C VAL A 260 1.76 -6.02 13.50
N SER A 261 2.62 -6.93 13.05
CA SER A 261 3.48 -7.75 13.90
C SER A 261 4.78 -7.04 14.20
N ARG A 262 5.14 -6.93 15.48
CA ARG A 262 6.48 -6.60 15.96
C ARG A 262 7.25 -7.88 16.23
N ILE A 263 8.45 -8.02 15.65
CA ILE A 263 9.35 -9.17 15.86
C ILE A 263 10.64 -8.65 16.51
N ASP A 264 11.02 -9.20 17.66
CA ASP A 264 12.29 -8.84 18.33
C ASP A 264 13.51 -9.56 17.73
N ARG A 265 14.73 -9.25 18.23
CA ARG A 265 15.97 -9.88 17.69
C ARG A 265 16.02 -11.39 17.91
N GLN A 266 15.30 -11.91 18.91
CA GLN A 266 15.19 -13.33 19.23
C GLN A 266 14.16 -14.05 18.35
N GLY A 267 13.35 -13.32 17.57
CA GLY A 267 12.32 -13.85 16.70
C GLY A 267 10.94 -13.96 17.37
N ASN A 268 10.74 -13.39 18.56
CA ASN A 268 9.42 -13.40 19.20
C ASN A 268 8.52 -12.36 18.51
N ALA A 269 7.41 -12.82 17.93
CA ALA A 269 6.43 -11.99 17.25
C ALA A 269 5.21 -11.68 18.15
N GLN A 270 4.74 -10.44 18.11
CA GLN A 270 3.49 -10.01 18.76
C GLN A 270 2.75 -8.97 17.92
N ILE A 271 1.42 -8.97 17.94
CA ILE A 271 0.60 -7.94 17.28
C ILE A 271 0.64 -6.65 18.12
N ILE A 272 0.97 -5.51 17.50
CA ILE A 272 0.96 -4.18 18.13
C ILE A 272 -0.18 -3.26 17.65
N ALA A 273 -0.77 -3.58 16.50
CA ALA A 273 -1.99 -2.96 15.96
C ALA A 273 -2.71 -3.98 15.08
N ARG A 274 -4.03 -3.86 14.97
CA ARG A 274 -4.95 -4.75 14.26
C ARG A 274 -6.19 -4.00 13.81
N GLY A 275 -6.95 -4.60 12.89
CA GLY A 275 -8.16 -3.99 12.34
C GLY A 275 -7.86 -2.84 11.39
N ILE A 276 -6.70 -2.82 10.73
CA ILE A 276 -6.35 -1.80 9.73
C ILE A 276 -6.77 -2.33 8.35
N PRO A 277 -7.80 -1.78 7.70
CA PRO A 277 -8.22 -2.21 6.36
C PRO A 277 -7.05 -2.19 5.37
N SER A 278 -6.77 -3.34 4.74
CA SER A 278 -5.75 -3.48 3.69
C SER A 278 -4.42 -2.82 4.05
N ALA A 279 -3.89 -3.13 5.24
CA ALA A 279 -2.61 -2.63 5.74
C ALA A 279 -1.44 -3.09 4.84
N ALA A 280 -1.12 -2.30 3.82
CA ALA A 280 -0.18 -2.68 2.76
C ALA A 280 1.27 -2.50 3.21
N SER A 281 2.11 -1.82 2.44
CA SER A 281 3.50 -1.60 2.86
C SER A 281 3.61 -0.72 4.12
N MET A 282 4.81 -0.40 4.57
CA MET A 282 4.97 0.58 5.65
C MET A 282 6.31 1.30 5.62
N CYS A 283 6.34 2.49 6.21
CA CYS A 283 7.55 3.23 6.49
C CYS A 283 7.68 3.57 7.98
N TYR A 284 8.91 3.70 8.45
CA TYR A 284 9.22 4.08 9.83
C TYR A 284 9.69 5.54 9.88
N ASP A 285 8.89 6.39 10.50
CA ASP A 285 9.25 7.74 10.87
C ASP A 285 10.12 7.70 12.13
N SER A 286 11.42 7.84 11.89
CA SER A 286 12.46 7.76 12.92
C SER A 286 12.54 8.99 13.82
N ARG A 287 11.85 10.08 13.49
CA ARG A 287 11.89 11.35 14.24
C ARG A 287 10.70 11.51 15.17
N GLN A 288 9.56 10.92 14.84
CA GLN A 288 8.37 10.88 15.70
C GLN A 288 8.15 9.50 16.35
N ASN A 289 9.01 8.51 16.05
CA ASN A 289 8.93 7.12 16.54
C ASN A 289 7.57 6.49 16.21
N GLN A 290 7.22 6.47 14.93
CA GLN A 290 5.92 5.97 14.46
C GLN A 290 6.04 5.17 13.16
N LEU A 291 5.13 4.21 12.97
CA LEU A 291 4.90 3.54 11.70
C LEU A 291 3.83 4.28 10.92
N VAL A 292 3.99 4.33 9.61
CA VAL A 292 2.99 4.86 8.68
C VAL A 292 2.70 3.78 7.64
N ILE A 293 1.42 3.48 7.41
CA ILE A 293 0.94 2.30 6.70
C ILE A 293 -0.15 2.74 5.71
N PRO A 294 0.04 2.56 4.40
CA PRO A 294 -1.02 2.78 3.42
C PRO A 294 -2.20 1.82 3.57
N MET A 295 -3.39 2.34 3.26
CA MET A 295 -4.65 1.63 3.29
C MET A 295 -5.33 1.79 1.92
N ASN A 296 -4.95 0.91 1.00
CA ASN A 296 -5.05 1.14 -0.45
C ASN A 296 -6.49 1.47 -0.92
N PRO A 297 -7.52 0.64 -0.62
CA PRO A 297 -8.89 0.93 -1.05
C PRO A 297 -9.55 2.06 -0.24
N ASN A 298 -8.94 2.49 0.87
CA ASN A 298 -9.46 3.53 1.76
C ASN A 298 -8.91 4.93 1.43
N ASN A 299 -7.94 5.05 0.51
CA ASN A 299 -7.33 6.34 0.13
C ASN A 299 -6.78 7.11 1.35
N SER A 300 -6.15 6.36 2.27
CA SER A 300 -5.68 6.86 3.57
C SER A 300 -4.35 6.24 4.01
N LEU A 301 -3.69 6.91 4.95
CA LEU A 301 -2.55 6.39 5.71
C LEU A 301 -2.96 6.20 7.18
N ALA A 302 -2.65 5.03 7.75
CA ALA A 302 -2.70 4.74 9.17
C ALA A 302 -1.35 5.05 9.84
N PHE A 303 -1.39 5.70 11.00
CA PHE A 303 -0.25 6.10 11.81
C PHE A 303 -0.30 5.39 13.16
N ILE A 304 0.81 4.79 13.59
CA ILE A 304 0.95 4.07 14.86
C ILE A 304 2.19 4.57 15.59
N ARG A 305 2.03 5.17 16.77
CA ARG A 305 3.18 5.51 17.64
C ARG A 305 3.72 4.27 18.34
N LEU A 306 5.05 4.18 18.41
CA LEU A 306 5.81 3.09 19.04
C LEU A 306 6.35 3.45 20.43
#